data_AF-A0AA88PDW9-F1
#
_entry.id   AF-A0AA88PDW9-F1
#
_cell.length_a   1.000
_cell.length_b   1.000
_cell.length_c   1.000
_cell.angle_alpha   90.00
_cell.angle_beta   90.00
_cell.angle_gamma   90.00
#
_symmetry.space_group_name_H-M   'P 1'
#
loop_
_entity.id
_entity.type
_entity.pdbx_description
1 polymer ?
#
loop_
_entity_poly.entity_id
_entity_poly.type
_entity_poly.pdbx_seq_one_letter_code
_entity_poly.pdbx_strand_id
1 'polypeptide(L)'
;MLPVFSGKLCQFLSVARFPSILFLGIIYVAYVLVGGLIFWKLEGWYVLQQIDLLKEKRMKLLEKYPCVGQNGLRELAEMIKAASLSGLSPDSNDTADGFWKFTSSSVFAATVVTTIGEEWGI
;
A
#
# COMPACT_ATOMS: atom_id res chain seq x y z
N MET A 1 11.73 -24.22 54.34
CA MET A 1 10.48 -23.43 54.35
C MET A 1 10.69 -22.16 53.51
N LEU A 2 10.72 -22.28 52.18
CA LEU A 2 10.82 -21.15 51.24
C LEU A 2 10.03 -21.46 49.95
N PRO A 3 8.73 -21.10 49.88
CA PRO A 3 8.15 -20.84 48.57
C PRO A 3 7.25 -19.59 48.48
N VAL A 4 7.09 -18.80 49.55
CA VAL A 4 6.08 -17.72 49.60
C VAL A 4 6.52 -16.43 48.87
N PHE A 5 7.82 -16.17 48.72
CA PHE A 5 8.32 -14.88 48.19
C PHE A 5 8.35 -14.78 46.65
N SER A 6 8.31 -15.91 45.94
CA SER A 6 8.41 -15.95 44.46
C SER A 6 7.14 -15.46 43.76
N GLY A 7 5.95 -15.76 44.32
CA GLY A 7 4.67 -15.39 43.72
C GLY A 7 4.37 -13.89 43.73
N LYS A 8 4.74 -13.18 44.81
CA LYS A 8 4.50 -11.73 44.93
C LYS A 8 5.36 -10.89 43.97
N LEU A 9 6.58 -11.33 43.69
CA LEU A 9 7.49 -10.64 42.77
C LEU A 9 7.01 -10.75 41.32
N CYS A 10 6.56 -11.94 40.91
CA CYS A 10 5.98 -12.17 39.58
C CYS A 10 4.67 -11.39 39.38
N GLN A 11 3.84 -11.30 40.43
CA GLN A 11 2.60 -10.54 40.41
C GLN A 11 2.84 -9.02 40.35
N PHE A 12 3.86 -8.48 41.04
CA PHE A 12 4.26 -7.07 40.93
C PHE A 12 4.86 -6.73 39.55
N LEU A 13 5.74 -7.60 39.04
CA LEU A 13 6.31 -7.47 37.69
C LEU A 13 5.22 -7.50 36.61
N SER A 14 4.18 -8.31 36.80
CA SER A 14 3.01 -8.39 35.93
C SER A 14 2.17 -7.09 35.99
N VAL A 15 1.80 -6.64 37.20
CA VAL A 15 0.97 -5.45 37.43
C VAL A 15 1.63 -4.15 36.99
N ALA A 16 2.96 -4.02 37.08
CA ALA A 16 3.69 -2.82 36.60
C ALA A 16 3.93 -2.83 35.07
N ARG A 17 3.89 -4.00 34.43
CA ARG A 17 4.11 -4.16 32.99
C ARG A 17 2.87 -3.82 32.16
N PHE A 18 1.68 -4.10 32.68
CA PHE A 18 0.40 -3.71 32.05
C PHE A 18 0.23 -2.20 31.82
N PRO A 19 0.42 -1.30 32.81
CA PRO A 19 0.30 0.14 32.58
C PRO A 19 1.37 0.67 31.63
N SER A 20 2.57 0.06 31.63
CA SER A 20 3.65 0.43 30.71
C SER A 20 3.32 0.06 29.26
N ILE A 21 2.75 -1.11 29.01
CA ILE A 21 2.29 -1.55 27.67
C ILE A 21 1.12 -0.67 27.19
N LEU A 22 0.17 -0.36 28.07
CA LEU A 22 -0.94 0.53 27.74
C LEU A 22 -0.43 1.92 27.33
N PHE A 23 0.52 2.47 28.08
CA PHE A 23 1.11 3.78 27.80
C PHE A 23 1.87 3.81 26.47
N LEU A 24 2.68 2.79 26.19
CA LEU A 24 3.34 2.61 24.89
C LEU A 24 2.32 2.48 23.76
N GLY A 25 1.23 1.77 23.97
CA GLY A 25 0.13 1.65 23.00
C GLY A 25 -0.51 3.00 22.67
N ILE A 26 -0.78 3.84 23.67
CA ILE A 26 -1.34 5.18 23.47
C ILE A 26 -0.38 6.08 22.69
N ILE A 27 0.91 6.06 23.05
CA ILE A 27 1.95 6.83 22.33
C ILE A 27 2.05 6.35 20.88
N TYR A 28 2.02 5.04 20.65
CA TYR A 28 2.07 4.47 19.31
C TYR A 28 0.87 4.88 18.46
N VAL A 29 -0.35 4.83 19.02
CA VAL A 29 -1.57 5.28 18.32
C VAL A 29 -1.46 6.77 18.00
N ALA A 30 -1.05 7.61 18.96
CA ALA A 30 -0.85 9.04 18.71
C ALA A 30 0.17 9.29 17.60
N TYR A 31 1.28 8.56 17.60
CA TYR A 31 2.31 8.63 16.56
C TYR A 31 1.75 8.28 15.17
N VAL A 32 1.00 7.18 15.05
CA VAL A 32 0.36 6.76 13.78
C VAL A 32 -0.65 7.81 13.30
N LEU A 33 -1.48 8.37 14.19
CA LEU A 33 -2.44 9.41 13.82
C LEU A 33 -1.76 10.69 13.32
N VAL A 34 -0.69 11.14 13.99
CA VAL A 34 0.10 12.30 13.56
C VAL A 34 0.76 12.04 12.22
N GLY A 35 1.36 10.86 12.03
CA GLY A 35 1.91 10.44 10.73
C GLY A 35 0.85 10.46 9.63
N GLY A 36 -0.33 9.90 9.89
CA GLY A 36 -1.45 9.91 8.96
C GLY A 36 -1.93 11.32 8.59
N LEU A 37 -2.00 12.24 9.55
CA LEU A 37 -2.35 13.64 9.29
C LEU A 37 -1.31 14.36 8.42
N ILE A 38 -0.02 14.12 8.68
CA ILE A 38 1.07 14.70 7.90
C ILE A 38 1.02 14.19 6.46
N PHE A 39 0.90 12.87 6.26
CA PHE A 39 0.79 12.28 4.92
C PHE A 39 -0.48 12.73 4.20
N TRP A 40 -1.62 12.78 4.87
CA TRP A 40 -2.85 13.29 4.28
C TRP A 40 -2.69 14.73 3.81
N LYS A 41 -2.00 15.56 4.59
CA LYS A 41 -1.71 16.93 4.19
C LYS A 41 -0.78 16.96 2.99
N LEU A 42 0.37 16.27 3.03
CA LEU A 42 1.36 16.30 1.96
C LEU A 42 0.84 15.73 0.64
N GLU A 43 0.24 14.53 0.67
CA GLU A 43 -0.20 13.80 -0.52
C GLU A 43 -1.59 14.24 -1.01
N GLY A 44 -2.46 14.74 -0.11
CA GLY A 44 -3.85 15.04 -0.45
C GLY A 44 -4.02 16.07 -1.57
N TRP A 45 -3.16 17.08 -1.62
CA TRP A 45 -3.20 18.08 -2.71
C TRP A 45 -2.70 17.54 -4.05
N TYR A 46 -1.66 16.69 -4.02
CA TYR A 46 -1.14 16.09 -5.24
C TYR A 46 -2.19 15.19 -5.89
N VAL A 47 -2.87 14.37 -5.08
CA VAL A 47 -3.95 13.50 -5.55
C VAL A 47 -5.07 14.29 -6.22
N LEU A 48 -5.49 15.42 -5.64
CA LEU A 48 -6.53 16.29 -6.23
C LEU A 48 -6.12 16.83 -7.61
N GLN A 49 -4.88 17.31 -7.76
CA GLN A 49 -4.38 17.79 -9.06
C GLN A 49 -4.31 16.66 -10.10
N GLN A 50 -3.91 15.46 -9.71
CA GLN A 50 -3.89 14.30 -10.60
C GLN A 50 -5.30 13.92 -11.06
N ILE A 51 -6.29 14.00 -10.17
CA ILE A 51 -7.70 13.75 -10.52
C ILE A 51 -8.19 14.75 -11.57
N ASP A 52 -7.89 16.03 -11.40
CA ASP A 52 -8.28 17.06 -12.37
C ASP A 52 -7.59 16.88 -13.72
N LEU A 53 -6.28 16.59 -13.73
CA LEU A 53 -5.54 16.28 -14.95
C LEU A 53 -6.07 15.03 -15.66
N LEU A 54 -6.39 13.97 -14.91
CA LEU A 54 -7.00 12.75 -15.46
C LEU A 54 -8.36 13.05 -16.08
N LYS A 55 -9.18 13.88 -15.43
CA LYS A 55 -10.48 14.31 -15.96
C LYS A 55 -10.32 15.11 -17.25
N GLU A 56 -9.38 16.04 -17.30
CA GLU A 56 -9.10 16.83 -18.51
C GLU A 56 -8.62 15.94 -19.66
N LYS A 57 -7.66 15.05 -19.40
CA LYS A 57 -7.16 14.09 -20.41
C LYS A 57 -8.27 13.17 -20.91
N ARG A 58 -9.13 12.69 -20.02
CA ARG A 58 -10.30 11.87 -20.37
C ARG A 58 -11.21 12.63 -21.33
N MET A 59 -11.57 13.87 -21.00
CA MET A 59 -12.43 14.69 -21.87
C MET A 59 -11.83 14.90 -23.26
N LYS A 60 -10.53 15.26 -23.33
CA LYS A 60 -9.82 15.40 -24.61
C LYS A 60 -9.80 14.11 -25.44
N LEU A 61 -9.71 12.95 -24.78
CA LEU A 61 -9.75 11.64 -25.43
C LEU A 61 -11.12 11.33 -26.03
N LEU A 62 -12.20 11.61 -25.30
CA LEU A 62 -13.57 11.45 -25.81
C LEU A 62 -13.89 12.40 -26.97
N GLU A 63 -13.37 13.63 -26.93
CA GLU A 63 -13.52 14.58 -28.02
C GLU A 63 -12.77 14.13 -29.27
N LYS A 64 -11.56 13.59 -29.10
CA LYS A 64 -10.74 13.08 -30.21
C LYS A 64 -11.29 11.79 -30.83
N TYR A 65 -11.93 10.94 -30.03
CA TYR A 65 -12.48 9.64 -30.45
C TYR A 65 -13.95 9.50 -30.03
N PRO A 66 -14.88 10.19 -30.71
CA PRO A 66 -16.31 10.14 -30.36
C PRO A 66 -16.94 8.75 -30.57
N CYS A 67 -16.28 7.86 -31.32
CA CYS A 67 -16.67 6.47 -31.49
C CYS A 67 -16.47 5.62 -30.23
N VAL A 68 -15.56 6.03 -29.33
CA VAL A 68 -15.33 5.38 -28.04
C VAL A 68 -16.24 6.05 -27.02
N GLY A 69 -17.44 5.49 -26.84
CA GLY A 69 -18.37 5.96 -25.83
C GLY A 69 -17.78 5.92 -24.41
N GLN A 70 -18.40 6.64 -23.47
CA GLN A 70 -17.93 6.68 -22.07
C GLN A 70 -17.78 5.30 -21.43
N ASN A 71 -18.63 4.35 -21.81
CA ASN A 71 -18.60 2.98 -21.29
C ASN A 71 -17.37 2.21 -21.81
N GLY A 72 -17.08 2.29 -23.11
CA GLY A 72 -15.92 1.60 -23.71
C GLY A 72 -14.60 2.11 -23.16
N LEU A 73 -14.49 3.42 -22.89
CA LEU A 73 -13.29 3.97 -22.26
C LEU A 73 -13.11 3.49 -20.80
N ARG A 74 -14.22 3.31 -20.07
CA ARG A 74 -14.17 2.76 -18.70
C ARG A 74 -13.76 1.29 -18.71
N GLU A 75 -14.34 0.49 -19.60
CA GLU A 75 -13.96 -0.93 -19.76
C GLU A 75 -12.49 -1.08 -20.14
N LEU A 76 -11.98 -0.24 -21.06
CA LEU A 76 -10.57 -0.23 -21.41
C LEU A 76 -9.68 0.13 -20.21
N ALA A 77 -10.06 1.14 -19.43
CA ALA A 77 -9.34 1.51 -18.22
C ALA A 77 -9.34 0.40 -17.17
N GLU A 78 -10.46 -0.31 -16.99
CA GLU A 78 -10.56 -1.47 -16.10
C GLU A 78 -9.69 -2.64 -16.58
N MET A 79 -9.68 -2.93 -17.88
CA MET A 79 -8.82 -3.95 -18.48
C MET A 79 -7.34 -3.62 -18.32
N ILE A 80 -6.93 -2.38 -18.58
CA ILE A 80 -5.54 -1.94 -18.39
C ILE A 80 -5.14 -2.00 -16.91
N LYS A 81 -6.03 -1.59 -16.01
CA LYS A 81 -5.78 -1.71 -14.56
C LYS A 81 -5.62 -3.18 -14.15
N ALA A 82 -6.48 -4.08 -14.62
CA ALA A 82 -6.39 -5.50 -14.34
C ALA A 82 -5.12 -6.14 -14.92
N ALA A 83 -4.70 -5.70 -16.10
CA ALA A 83 -3.44 -6.14 -16.72
C ALA A 83 -2.22 -5.65 -15.92
N SER A 84 -2.23 -4.39 -15.47
CA SER A 84 -1.18 -3.83 -14.59
C SER A 84 -1.11 -4.62 -13.27
N LEU A 85 -2.27 -4.88 -12.64
CA LEU A 85 -2.46 -5.76 -11.47
C LEU A 85 -2.03 -7.22 -11.69
N SER A 86 -1.74 -7.60 -12.92
CA SER A 86 -1.20 -8.93 -13.25
C SER A 86 0.28 -8.86 -13.66
N GLY A 87 0.91 -7.68 -13.62
CA GLY A 87 2.30 -7.45 -14.00
C GLY A 87 2.51 -7.43 -15.51
N LEU A 88 1.46 -7.14 -16.28
CA LEU A 88 1.49 -7.03 -17.74
C LEU A 88 1.57 -5.56 -18.13
N SER A 89 2.59 -5.20 -18.91
CA SER A 89 2.72 -3.83 -19.44
C SER A 89 1.81 -3.65 -20.67
N PRO A 90 0.96 -2.61 -20.70
CA PRO A 90 0.07 -2.33 -21.84
C PRO A 90 0.78 -1.67 -23.05
N ASP A 91 2.10 -1.47 -23.00
CA ASP A 91 2.82 -0.55 -23.89
C ASP A 91 3.39 -1.19 -25.17
N SER A 92 3.54 -2.51 -25.26
CA SER A 92 4.28 -3.14 -26.36
C SER A 92 3.47 -4.12 -27.20
N ASN A 93 3.57 -3.93 -28.52
CA ASN A 93 3.11 -4.82 -29.61
C ASN A 93 3.80 -6.21 -29.64
N ASP A 94 4.64 -6.49 -28.65
CA ASP A 94 5.27 -7.79 -28.43
C ASP A 94 4.57 -8.47 -27.26
N THR A 95 4.15 -9.72 -27.49
CA THR A 95 3.48 -10.63 -26.55
C THR A 95 3.94 -10.39 -25.12
N ALA A 96 3.01 -9.89 -24.28
CA ALA A 96 3.25 -9.38 -22.94
C ALA A 96 4.38 -10.11 -22.19
N ASP A 97 5.53 -9.45 -22.13
CA ASP A 97 6.70 -9.95 -21.41
C ASP A 97 6.43 -9.72 -19.92
N GLY A 98 5.78 -10.70 -19.29
CA GLY A 98 5.27 -10.59 -17.93
C GLY A 98 6.38 -10.30 -16.91
N PHE A 99 6.01 -9.65 -15.81
CA PHE A 99 6.93 -9.28 -14.72
C PHE A 99 7.75 -10.44 -14.15
N TRP A 100 7.29 -11.69 -14.27
CA TRP A 100 7.87 -12.88 -13.63
C TRP A 100 9.02 -13.54 -14.42
N LYS A 101 10.11 -12.81 -14.64
CA LYS A 101 11.38 -13.38 -15.15
C LYS A 101 12.25 -13.88 -13.99
N PHE A 102 13.18 -14.79 -14.27
CA PHE A 102 14.06 -15.37 -13.24
C PHE A 102 14.71 -14.31 -12.32
N THR A 103 15.20 -13.22 -12.90
CA THR A 103 15.84 -12.12 -12.16
C THR A 103 14.87 -11.38 -11.23
N SER A 104 13.69 -10.98 -11.70
CA SER A 104 12.69 -10.27 -10.89
C SER A 104 12.09 -11.18 -9.81
N SER A 105 11.83 -12.45 -10.13
CA SER A 105 11.37 -13.45 -9.15
C SER A 105 12.39 -13.68 -8.04
N SER A 106 13.69 -13.68 -8.37
CA SER A 106 14.76 -13.86 -7.38
C SER A 106 14.88 -12.67 -6.43
N VAL A 107 14.74 -11.44 -6.95
CA VAL A 107 14.72 -10.22 -6.13
C VAL A 107 13.49 -10.20 -5.23
N PHE A 108 12.32 -10.56 -5.75
CA PHE A 108 11.10 -10.69 -4.94
C PHE A 108 11.30 -11.64 -3.76
N ALA A 109 11.85 -12.84 -4.00
CA ALA A 109 12.15 -13.80 -2.94
C ALA A 109 13.10 -13.20 -1.87
N ALA A 110 14.10 -12.42 -2.29
CA ALA A 110 14.99 -11.73 -1.35
C ALA A 110 14.27 -10.67 -0.51
N THR A 111 13.32 -9.91 -1.06
CA THR A 111 12.53 -8.91 -0.29
C THR A 111 11.61 -9.56 0.75
N VAL A 112 11.10 -10.77 0.46
CA VAL A 112 10.29 -11.56 1.40
C VAL A 112 11.15 -12.06 2.57
N VAL A 113 12.32 -12.63 2.27
CA VAL A 113 13.25 -13.14 3.30
C VAL A 113 13.78 -12.03 4.19
N THR A 114 14.08 -10.86 3.61
CA THR A 114 14.60 -9.69 4.35
C THR A 114 13.53 -8.90 5.08
N THR A 115 12.25 -9.29 4.98
CA THR A 115 11.08 -8.58 5.56
C THR A 115 10.92 -7.13 5.09
N ILE A 116 11.57 -6.76 3.98
CA ILE A 116 11.39 -5.45 3.34
C ILE A 116 9.98 -5.36 2.75
N GLY A 117 9.53 -6.44 2.09
CA GLY A 117 8.18 -6.53 1.55
C GLY A 117 7.85 -5.41 0.57
N GLU A 118 8.65 -5.23 -0.48
CA GLU A 118 8.24 -4.35 -1.58
C GLU A 118 7.11 -5.03 -2.36
N GLU A 119 5.90 -4.53 -2.15
CA GLU A 119 4.79 -4.71 -3.08
C GLU A 119 5.13 -3.89 -4.32
N TRP A 120 5.92 -4.50 -5.23
CA TRP A 120 6.06 -4.01 -6.59
C TRP A 120 4.64 -3.87 -7.10
N GLY A 121 4.24 -2.64 -7.43
CA GLY A 121 2.89 -2.26 -7.87
C GLY A 121 2.50 -2.94 -9.17
N ILE A 122 2.33 -4.26 -9.07
CA ILE A 122 1.48 -5.11 -9.85
C ILE A 122 0.08 -4.66 -9.43
#